data_AF-A0A9E2Z662-F1
#
_entry.id   AF-A0A9E2Z662-F1
#
_cell.length_a   1.000
_cell.length_b   1.000
_cell.length_c   1.000
_cell.angle_alpha   90.00
_cell.angle_beta   90.00
_cell.angle_gamma   90.00
#
_symmetry.space_group_name_H-M   'P 1'
#
loop_
_entity.id
_entity.type
_entity.pdbx_description
1 polymer ?
#
loop_
_entity_poly.entity_id
_entity_poly.type
_entity_poly.pdbx_seq_one_letter_code
_entity_poly.pdbx_strand_id
1 'polypeptide(L)'
;MLESPEATTIVSHERSHARARHPLLIFFATCALRSWWWIPGYRRLLRQLSTAAELWADHDTRVAVGAPSVARALHAHLSSELSIAGGSWVGFSDPHIELRQRIAALASPLSVASTCQKYLVRCGVVLAMIVVVVLL
;
A
#
# COMPACT_ATOMS: atom_id res chain seq x y z
N MET A 1 -11.50 -26.87 -0.90
CA MET A 1 -10.56 -25.84 -0.45
C MET A 1 -10.37 -24.87 -1.61
N LEU A 2 -10.58 -23.56 -1.42
CA LEU A 2 -10.64 -22.57 -2.51
C LEU A 2 -9.27 -22.36 -3.18
N GLU A 3 -8.92 -23.24 -4.12
CA GLU A 3 -7.79 -23.07 -5.05
C GLU A 3 -8.21 -22.20 -6.24
N SER A 4 -8.76 -21.02 -6.00
CA SER A 4 -8.94 -20.06 -7.10
C SER A 4 -7.58 -19.38 -7.38
N PRO A 5 -7.21 -19.14 -8.65
CA PRO A 5 -6.00 -18.39 -8.99
C PRO A 5 -5.97 -16.99 -8.34
N GLU A 6 -7.14 -16.45 -8.00
CA GLU A 6 -7.31 -15.21 -7.23
C GLU A 6 -6.82 -15.37 -5.79
N ALA A 7 -7.13 -16.48 -5.11
CA ALA A 7 -6.68 -16.75 -3.74
C ALA A 7 -5.15 -16.77 -3.63
N THR A 8 -4.46 -17.36 -4.62
CA THR A 8 -2.99 -17.36 -4.64
C THR A 8 -2.40 -15.96 -4.82
N THR A 9 -3.06 -15.12 -5.63
CA THR A 9 -2.67 -13.72 -5.85
C THR A 9 -2.85 -12.91 -4.56
N ILE A 10 -3.97 -13.08 -3.87
CA ILE A 10 -4.25 -12.42 -2.58
C ILE A 10 -3.22 -12.85 -1.53
N VAL A 11 -2.94 -14.15 -1.39
CA VAL A 11 -1.95 -14.63 -0.42
C VAL A 11 -0.54 -14.10 -0.72
N SER A 12 -0.17 -13.95 -2.00
CA SER A 12 1.10 -13.34 -2.38
C SER A 12 1.16 -11.86 -1.99
N HIS A 13 0.07 -11.13 -2.17
CA HIS A 13 -0.07 -9.72 -1.75
C HIS A 13 0.10 -9.57 -0.24
N GLU A 14 -0.64 -10.35 0.55
CA GLU A 14 -0.56 -10.34 2.01
C GLU A 14 0.84 -10.70 2.51
N ARG A 15 1.50 -11.66 1.86
CA ARG A 15 2.91 -11.99 2.17
C ARG A 15 3.86 -10.85 1.86
N SER A 16 3.61 -10.02 0.83
CA SER A 16 4.43 -8.83 0.59
C SER A 16 4.29 -7.83 1.75
N HIS A 17 3.07 -7.55 2.23
CA HIS A 17 2.87 -6.71 3.41
C HIS A 17 3.60 -7.23 4.64
N ALA A 18 3.54 -8.54 4.89
CA ALA A 18 4.22 -9.17 6.03
C ALA A 18 5.76 -9.05 5.92
N ARG A 19 6.33 -9.31 4.73
CA ARG A 19 7.78 -9.23 4.50
C ARG A 19 8.30 -7.79 4.62
N ALA A 20 7.58 -6.83 4.06
CA ALA A 20 7.96 -5.42 4.09
C ALA A 20 7.58 -4.71 5.40
N ARG A 21 6.86 -5.40 6.29
CA ARG A 21 6.38 -4.88 7.58
C ARG A 21 5.54 -3.60 7.43
N HIS A 22 4.78 -3.49 6.34
CA HIS A 22 3.91 -2.35 6.08
C HIS A 22 2.98 -2.02 7.27
N PRO A 23 2.34 -3.00 7.95
CA PRO A 23 1.47 -2.69 9.09
C PRO A 23 2.22 -2.02 10.26
N LEU A 24 3.45 -2.47 10.54
CA LEU A 24 4.27 -1.87 11.60
C LEU A 24 4.72 -0.45 11.23
N LEU A 25 5.10 -0.23 9.98
CA LEU A 25 5.48 1.10 9.50
C LEU A 25 4.30 2.08 9.60
N ILE A 26 3.10 1.67 9.18
CA ILE A 26 1.88 2.49 9.28
C ILE A 26 1.55 2.76 10.75
N PHE A 27 1.70 1.77 11.64
CA PHE A 27 1.49 1.93 13.07
C PHE A 27 2.44 2.98 13.66
N PHE A 28 3.75 2.85 13.44
CA PHE A 28 4.73 3.82 13.92
C PHE A 28 4.50 5.22 13.34
N ALA A 29 4.20 5.32 12.04
CA ALA A 29 3.87 6.60 11.41
C ALA A 29 2.62 7.23 12.03
N THR A 30 1.61 6.42 12.34
CA THR A 30 0.37 6.88 13.00
C THR A 30 0.67 7.37 14.42
N CYS A 31 1.46 6.63 15.20
CA CYS A 31 1.88 7.07 16.53
C CYS A 31 2.65 8.40 16.46
N ALA A 32 3.68 8.48 15.61
CA ALA A 32 4.50 9.68 15.46
C ALA A 32 3.68 10.90 15.00
N LEU A 33 2.87 10.74 13.94
CA LEU A 33 2.06 11.84 13.40
C LEU A 33 0.91 12.25 14.32
N ARG A 34 0.39 11.33 15.14
CA ARG A 34 -0.60 11.66 16.17
C ARG A 34 0.02 12.42 17.34
N SER A 35 1.28 12.18 17.66
CA SER A 35 2.05 13.00 18.60
C SER A 35 2.29 14.42 18.07
N TRP A 36 2.33 14.59 16.73
CA TRP A 36 2.38 15.89 16.04
C TRP A 36 1.03 16.34 15.49
N TRP A 37 -0.02 16.22 16.31
CA TRP A 37 -1.40 16.56 15.94
C TRP A 37 -1.59 18.00 15.40
N TRP A 38 -0.68 18.91 15.73
CA TRP A 38 -0.70 20.32 15.31
C TRP A 38 -0.16 20.55 13.89
N ILE A 39 0.49 19.58 13.26
CA ILE A 39 1.00 19.71 11.89
C ILE A 39 -0.15 19.54 10.90
N PRO A 40 -0.51 20.58 10.12
CA PRO A 40 -1.54 20.47 9.11
C PRO A 40 -1.13 19.45 8.03
N GLY A 41 -2.04 18.57 7.65
CA GLY A 41 -1.80 17.59 6.60
C GLY A 41 -1.25 16.23 7.06
N TYR A 42 -1.07 15.97 8.36
CA TYR A 42 -0.63 14.65 8.85
C TYR A 42 -1.52 13.49 8.35
N ARG A 43 -2.84 13.72 8.25
CA ARG A 43 -3.79 12.73 7.70
C ARG A 43 -3.52 12.43 6.22
N ARG A 44 -3.08 13.43 5.45
CA ARG A 44 -2.71 13.26 4.04
C ARG A 44 -1.45 12.41 3.92
N LEU A 45 -0.47 12.63 4.79
CA LEU A 45 0.76 11.84 4.84
C LEU A 45 0.47 10.37 5.18
N LEU A 46 -0.37 10.10 6.18
CA LEU A 46 -0.78 8.73 6.51
C LEU A 46 -1.46 8.02 5.34
N ARG A 47 -2.34 8.73 4.61
CA ARG A 47 -2.97 8.17 3.40
C ARG A 47 -1.94 7.86 2.32
N GLN A 48 -1.03 8.79 2.03
CA GLN A 48 0.03 8.57 1.04
C GLN A 48 0.92 7.38 1.42
N LEU A 49 1.23 7.21 2.69
CA LEU A 49 1.99 6.06 3.17
C LEU A 49 1.24 4.74 2.97
N SER A 50 -0.05 4.71 3.28
CA SER A 50 -0.91 3.54 3.06
C SER A 50 -0.98 3.17 1.58
N THR A 51 -1.28 4.14 0.70
CA THR A 51 -1.30 3.94 -0.74
C THR A 51 0.05 3.45 -1.27
N ALA A 52 1.16 4.01 -0.79
CA ALA A 52 2.49 3.56 -1.19
C ALA A 52 2.77 2.11 -0.79
N ALA A 53 2.30 1.68 0.38
CA ALA A 53 2.40 0.30 0.84
C ALA A 53 1.60 -0.67 -0.05
N GLU A 54 0.37 -0.30 -0.44
CA GLU A 54 -0.44 -1.10 -1.38
C GLU A 54 0.22 -1.20 -2.76
N LEU A 55 0.72 -0.08 -3.30
CA LEU A 55 1.40 -0.06 -4.60
C LEU A 55 2.67 -0.92 -4.60
N TRP A 56 3.40 -0.94 -3.48
CA TRP A 56 4.56 -1.81 -3.34
C TRP A 56 4.12 -3.29 -3.30
N ALA A 57 3.11 -3.63 -2.51
CA ALA A 57 2.62 -5.00 -2.44
C ALA A 57 2.05 -5.50 -3.79
N ASP A 58 1.36 -4.62 -4.54
CA ASP A 58 0.90 -4.89 -5.91
C ASP A 58 2.07 -5.15 -6.86
N HIS A 59 3.14 -4.36 -6.76
CA HIS A 59 4.34 -4.52 -7.57
C HIS A 59 5.04 -5.86 -7.28
N ASP A 60 5.28 -6.19 -6.02
CA ASP A 60 5.88 -7.46 -5.61
C ASP A 60 5.06 -8.66 -6.11
N THR A 61 3.73 -8.56 -5.99
CA THR A 61 2.81 -9.61 -6.43
C THR A 61 2.80 -9.71 -7.95
N ARG A 62 2.80 -8.58 -8.66
CA ARG A 62 2.92 -8.55 -10.13
C ARG A 62 4.19 -9.23 -10.61
N VAL A 63 5.31 -9.05 -9.91
CA VAL A 63 6.59 -9.73 -10.22
C VAL A 63 6.49 -11.24 -9.95
N ALA A 64 5.76 -11.66 -8.92
CA ALA A 64 5.65 -13.07 -8.53
C ALA A 64 4.64 -13.89 -9.35
N VAL A 65 3.45 -13.35 -9.63
CA VAL A 65 2.32 -14.08 -10.24
C VAL A 65 1.81 -13.48 -11.56
N GLY A 66 2.39 -12.35 -11.99
CA GLY A 66 2.06 -11.68 -13.24
C GLY A 66 0.94 -10.64 -13.14
N ALA A 67 1.03 -9.61 -13.99
CA ALA A 67 0.06 -8.50 -14.02
C ALA A 67 -1.41 -8.92 -14.29
N PRO A 68 -1.71 -9.88 -15.18
CA PRO A 68 -3.10 -10.28 -15.44
C PRO A 68 -3.79 -10.94 -14.24
N SER A 69 -3.04 -11.61 -13.37
CA SER A 69 -3.59 -12.24 -12.15
C SER A 69 -3.93 -11.17 -11.11
N VAL A 70 -3.07 -10.17 -10.93
CA VAL A 70 -3.32 -9.00 -10.07
C VAL A 70 -4.51 -8.20 -10.57
N ALA A 71 -4.62 -7.98 -11.88
CA ALA A 71 -5.75 -7.25 -12.49
C ALA A 71 -7.09 -7.96 -12.21
N ARG A 72 -7.13 -9.29 -12.34
CA ARG A 72 -8.33 -10.10 -12.05
C ARG A 72 -8.71 -10.03 -10.57
N ALA A 73 -7.74 -10.15 -9.67
CA ALA A 73 -7.99 -10.03 -8.24
C ALA A 73 -8.53 -8.64 -7.85
N LEU A 74 -7.96 -7.56 -8.40
CA LEU A 74 -8.45 -6.19 -8.21
C LEU A 74 -9.87 -5.99 -8.75
N HIS A 75 -10.17 -6.57 -9.92
CA HIS A 75 -11.51 -6.51 -10.50
C HIS A 75 -12.55 -7.26 -9.66
N ALA A 76 -12.19 -8.44 -9.13
CA ALA A 76 -13.04 -9.21 -8.23
C ALA A 76 -13.31 -8.44 -6.92
N HIS A 77 -12.29 -7.79 -6.37
CA HIS A 77 -12.43 -6.94 -5.19
C HIS A 77 -13.36 -5.74 -5.43
N LEU A 78 -13.18 -5.01 -6.55
CA LEU A 78 -14.06 -3.91 -6.94
C LEU A 78 -15.52 -4.35 -7.09
N SER A 79 -15.73 -5.51 -7.73
CA SER A 79 -17.07 -6.07 -7.93
C SER A 79 -17.72 -6.42 -6.59
N SER A 80 -16.94 -6.89 -5.62
CA SER A 80 -17.40 -7.16 -4.25
C SER A 80 -17.74 -5.89 -3.47
N GLU A 81 -16.91 -4.84 -3.56
CA GLU A 81 -17.16 -3.58 -2.83
C GLU A 81 -18.39 -2.85 -3.35
N LEU A 82 -18.59 -2.82 -4.67
CA LEU A 82 -19.80 -2.26 -5.29
C LEU A 82 -21.08 -2.98 -4.83
N SER A 83 -20.98 -4.29 -4.54
CA SER A 83 -22.09 -5.07 -3.99
C SER A 83 -22.40 -4.75 -2.52
N ILE A 84 -21.43 -4.22 -1.77
CA ILE A 84 -21.55 -3.91 -0.33
C ILE A 84 -21.90 -2.43 -0.08
N ALA A 85 -21.76 -1.57 -1.09
CA ALA A 85 -21.89 -0.12 -1.02
C ALA A 85 -23.28 0.46 -0.64
N GLY A 86 -24.21 -0.37 -0.17
CA GLY A 86 -25.41 0.08 0.56
C GLY A 86 -25.17 0.39 2.05
N GLY A 87 -23.98 0.15 2.59
CA GLY A 87 -23.63 0.39 4.00
C GLY A 87 -22.68 1.57 4.22
N SER A 88 -22.98 2.40 5.21
CA SER A 88 -22.20 3.56 5.66
C SER A 88 -20.69 3.30 5.74
N TRP A 89 -19.91 3.97 4.87
CA TRP A 89 -18.45 3.84 4.79
C TRP A 89 -17.77 4.76 5.80
N VAL A 90 -17.61 4.28 7.04
CA VAL A 90 -16.76 4.92 8.06
C VAL A 90 -15.34 4.36 7.92
N GLY A 91 -14.63 4.78 6.87
CA GLY A 91 -13.26 4.36 6.56
C GLY A 91 -12.46 5.51 5.93
N PHE A 92 -11.25 5.73 6.42
CA PHE A 92 -10.40 6.92 6.16
C PHE A 92 -9.76 7.02 4.75
N SER A 93 -10.23 6.25 3.77
CA SER A 93 -9.81 6.30 2.36
C SER A 93 -11.05 6.43 1.48
N ASP A 94 -10.99 7.27 0.44
CA ASP A 94 -11.89 7.11 -0.70
C ASP A 94 -11.39 5.88 -1.49
N PRO A 95 -12.06 4.73 -1.40
CA PRO A 95 -11.58 3.48 -1.98
C PRO A 95 -11.38 3.62 -3.49
N HIS A 96 -12.15 4.50 -4.13
CA HIS A 96 -12.08 4.73 -5.57
C HIS A 96 -10.82 5.46 -6.00
N ILE A 97 -10.26 6.36 -5.19
CA ILE A 97 -9.01 7.07 -5.52
C ILE A 97 -7.82 6.12 -5.41
N GLU A 98 -7.76 5.36 -4.32
CA GLU A 98 -6.71 4.38 -4.06
C GLU A 98 -6.71 3.28 -5.13
N LEU A 99 -7.89 2.76 -5.48
CA LEU A 99 -8.05 1.77 -6.53
C LEU A 99 -7.63 2.30 -7.91
N ARG A 100 -8.01 3.54 -8.26
CA ARG A 100 -7.57 4.16 -9.53
C ARG A 100 -6.05 4.26 -9.61
N GLN A 101 -5.38 4.59 -8.50
CA GLN A 101 -3.92 4.64 -8.44
C GLN A 101 -3.28 3.26 -8.62
N ARG A 102 -3.85 2.21 -8.01
CA ARG A 102 -3.41 0.82 -8.17
C ARG A 102 -3.56 0.32 -9.60
N ILE A 103 -4.71 0.60 -10.23
CA ILE A 103 -4.97 0.25 -11.65
C ILE A 103 -4.00 0.99 -12.58
N ALA A 104 -3.77 2.28 -12.36
CA ALA A 104 -2.83 3.07 -13.17
C ALA A 104 -1.38 2.56 -13.04
N ALA A 105 -0.96 2.16 -11.84
CA ALA A 105 0.34 1.56 -11.60
C ALA A 105 0.46 0.18 -12.27
N LEU A 106 -0.62 -0.60 -12.31
CA LEU A 106 -0.65 -1.90 -12.98
C LEU A 106 -0.57 -1.76 -14.50
N ALA A 107 -1.19 -0.74 -15.08
CA ALA A 107 -1.15 -0.42 -16.50
C ALA A 107 0.23 0.09 -16.96
N SER A 108 1.01 0.68 -16.05
CA SER A 108 2.37 1.12 -16.34
C SER A 108 3.32 -0.07 -16.51
N PRO A 109 4.34 -0.02 -17.40
CA PRO A 109 5.35 -1.06 -17.47
C PRO A 109 6.10 -1.17 -16.13
N LEU A 110 6.54 -2.38 -15.76
CA LEU A 110 7.38 -2.59 -14.58
C LEU A 110 8.63 -1.72 -14.73
N SER A 111 8.70 -0.62 -13.97
CA SER A 111 9.97 0.06 -13.81
C SER A 111 10.86 -0.87 -13.00
N VAL A 112 11.97 -1.32 -13.59
CA VAL A 112 12.99 -2.07 -12.88
C VAL A 112 13.63 -1.07 -11.92
N ALA A 113 13.02 -0.90 -10.74
CA ALA A 113 13.55 -0.04 -9.71
C ALA A 113 14.96 -0.55 -9.39
N SER A 114 15.95 0.22 -9.83
CA SER A 114 17.35 -0.15 -9.68
C SER A 114 17.64 -0.38 -8.19
N THR A 115 18.55 -1.28 -7.88
CA THR A 115 19.00 -1.56 -6.50
C THR A 115 19.30 -0.27 -5.73
N CYS A 116 19.79 0.77 -6.41
CA CYS A 116 20.03 2.11 -5.89
C CYS A 116 18.75 2.79 -5.34
N GLN A 117 17.62 2.68 -6.04
CA GLN A 117 16.35 3.26 -5.61
C GLN A 117 15.83 2.62 -4.31
N LYS A 118 16.03 1.30 -4.13
CA LYS A 118 15.67 0.59 -2.88
C LYS A 118 16.52 1.08 -1.70
N TYR A 119 17.82 1.32 -1.92
CA TYR A 119 18.69 1.88 -0.88
C TYR A 119 18.35 3.34 -0.56
N LEU A 120 18.03 4.16 -1.55
CA LEU A 120 17.62 5.54 -1.33
C LEU A 120 16.33 5.65 -0.51
N VAL A 121 15.32 4.82 -0.78
CA VAL A 121 14.10 4.79 0.05
C VAL A 121 14.41 4.36 1.47
N ARG A 122 15.24 3.33 1.67
CA ARG A 122 15.65 2.88 3.01
C ARG A 122 16.43 3.95 3.76
N CYS A 123 17.39 4.60 3.11
CA CYS A 123 18.14 5.71 3.69
C CYS A 123 17.23 6.89 4.01
N GLY A 124 16.26 7.21 3.15
CA GLY A 124 15.29 8.27 3.39
C GLY A 124 14.39 7.99 4.60
N VAL A 125 13.92 6.75 4.76
CA VAL A 125 13.13 6.34 5.94
C VAL A 125 13.97 6.39 7.22
N VAL A 126 15.21 5.91 7.18
CA VAL A 126 16.13 5.97 8.33
C VAL A 126 16.45 7.43 8.69
N LEU A 127 16.72 8.28 7.70
CA LEU A 127 16.98 9.70 7.91
C LEU A 127 15.75 10.39 8.51
N ALA A 128 14.55 10.12 7.99
CA ALA A 128 13.31 10.65 8.55
C ALA A 128 13.10 10.21 10.01
N MET A 129 13.38 8.95 10.33
CA MET A 129 13.32 8.43 11.71
C MET A 129 14.36 9.10 12.61
N ILE A 130 15.58 9.33 12.13
CA ILE A 130 16.63 10.05 12.89
C ILE A 130 16.22 11.49 13.14
N VAL A 131 15.72 12.19 12.12
CA VAL A 131 15.24 13.58 12.25
C VAL A 131 14.10 13.66 13.28
N VAL A 132 13.18 12.70 13.23
CA VAL A 132 12.08 12.56 14.21
C VAL A 132 12.61 12.37 15.63
N VAL A 133 13.63 11.53 15.82
CA VAL A 133 14.23 11.24 17.15
C VAL A 133 15.08 12.42 17.66
N VAL A 134 15.81 13.11 16.78
CA VAL A 134 16.69 14.25 17.16
C VAL A 134 15.90 15.52 17.46
N LEU A 135 14.72 15.68 16.86
CA LEU A 135 13.82 16.82 17.09
C LEU A 135 12.81 16.59 18.22
N LEU A 136 12.83 15.41 18.86
CA LEU A 136 12.09 15.07 20.08
C LEU A 136 13.00 15.26 21.30
#